data_AF-A0A0F3M770-F1
#
_entry.id   AF-A0A0F3M770-F1
#
_cell.length_a   1.000
_cell.length_b   1.000
_cell.length_c   1.000
_cell.angle_alpha   90.00
_cell.angle_beta   90.00
_cell.angle_gamma   90.00
#
_symmetry.space_group_name_H-M   'P 1'
#
loop_
_entity.id
_entity.type
_entity.pdbx_description
1 polymer ?
#
loop_
_entity_poly.entity_id
_entity_poly.type
_entity_poly.pdbx_seq_one_letter_code
_entity_poly.pdbx_strand_id
1 'polypeptide(L)' 'MPSEIMNLPDLTCYVKLAGNFPITKLTMQLQNLNTAFVCEYKLLKKLKLVEY' A
#
# COMPACT_ATOMS: atom_id res chain seq x y z
N MET A 1 15.53 3.76 16.98
CA MET A 1 14.79 2.86 16.09
C MET A 1 15.62 1.59 15.92
N PRO A 2 15.05 0.37 16.02
CA PRO A 2 15.81 -0.87 15.93
C PRO A 2 16.44 -1.04 14.54
N SER A 3 17.67 -1.53 14.49
CA SER A 3 18.44 -1.77 13.26
C SER A 3 17.74 -2.71 12.27
N GLU A 4 17.02 -3.72 12.77
CA GLU A 4 16.25 -4.65 11.94
C GLU A 4 15.10 -3.97 11.17
N ILE A 5 14.53 -2.89 11.72
CA ILE A 5 13.47 -2.11 11.08
C ILE A 5 14.09 -1.08 10.12
N MET A 6 15.28 -0.55 10.42
CA MET A 6 15.97 0.39 9.52
C MET A 6 16.55 -0.29 8.28
N ASN A 7 16.92 -1.57 8.38
CA ASN A 7 17.50 -2.37 7.29
C ASN A 7 16.44 -3.19 6.55
N LEU A 8 15.15 -2.95 6.80
CA LEU A 8 14.07 -3.69 6.17
C LEU A 8 13.96 -3.26 4.70
N PRO A 9 13.90 -4.19 3.74
CA PRO A 9 13.79 -3.85 2.32
C PRO A 9 12.52 -3.06 2.04
N ASP A 10 12.54 -2.26 0.97
CA ASP A 10 11.37 -1.55 0.48
C ASP A 10 10.18 -2.50 0.30
N LEU A 11 8.99 -2.00 0.62
CA LEU A 11 7.71 -2.72 0.54
C LEU A 11 7.65 -3.99 1.39
N THR A 12 8.53 -4.15 2.36
CA THR A 12 8.51 -5.30 3.28
C THR A 12 8.13 -4.82 4.68
N CYS A 13 7.33 -5.61 5.42
CA CYS A 13 6.96 -5.29 6.80
C CYS A 13 6.78 -6.56 7.65
N TYR A 14 6.76 -6.39 8.97
CA TYR A 14 6.32 -7.44 9.89
C TYR A 14 4.87 -7.16 10.31
N VAL A 15 4.02 -8.17 10.22
CA VAL A 15 2.61 -8.09 10.60
C VAL A 15 2.31 -9.02 11.76
N LYS A 16 1.49 -8.54 12.70
CA LYS A 16 0.88 -9.37 13.74
C LYS A 16 -0.62 -9.35 13.56
N LEU A 17 -1.18 -10.51 13.22
CA LEU A 17 -2.61 -10.69 13.09
C LEU A 17 -3.24 -10.81 14.48
N ALA A 18 -4.50 -10.38 14.61
CA ALA A 18 -5.27 -10.59 15.83
C ALA A 18 -5.48 -12.09 16.09
N GLY A 19 -5.37 -12.51 17.34
CA GLY A 19 -5.44 -13.92 17.74
C GLY A 19 -4.07 -14.55 17.96
N ASN A 20 -4.02 -15.89 18.02
CA ASN A 20 -2.80 -16.62 18.35
C ASN A 20 -1.98 -16.97 17.09
N PHE A 21 -1.62 -15.93 16.32
CA PHE A 21 -0.78 -16.06 15.14
C PHE A 21 0.62 -15.50 15.39
N PRO A 22 1.67 -16.14 14.82
CA PRO A 22 3.02 -15.62 14.92
C PRO A 22 3.17 -14.32 14.12
N ILE A 23 4.15 -13.50 14.53
CA ILE A 23 4.58 -12.35 13.74
C ILE A 23 5.19 -12.87 12.44
N THR A 24 4.70 -12.37 11.31
CA THR A 24 5.11 -12.85 9.98
C THR A 24 5.68 -11.72 9.15
N LYS A 25 6.71 -12.00 8.34
CA LYS A 25 7.27 -11.06 7.38
C LYS A 25 6.44 -11.08 6.10
N LEU A 26 5.95 -9.93 5.66
CA LEU A 26 5.11 -9.77 4.49
C LEU A 26 5.80 -8.85 3.49
N THR A 27 6.00 -9.34 2.27
CA THR A 27 6.49 -8.55 1.14
C THR A 27 5.29 -8.11 0.31
N MET A 28 5.06 -6.81 0.24
CA MET A 28 4.01 -6.21 -0.56
C MET A 28 4.51 -6.02 -2.00
N GLN A 29 3.64 -6.27 -2.96
CA GLN A 29 3.86 -5.80 -4.32
C GLN A 29 3.21 -4.42 -4.44
N LEU A 30 3.95 -3.46 -5.00
CA LEU A 30 3.35 -2.19 -5.37
C LEU A 30 2.27 -2.51 -6.41
N GLN A 31 1.01 -2.31 -6.05
CA GLN A 31 -0.06 -2.33 -7.04
C GLN A 31 0.28 -1.20 -8.00
N ASN A 32 0.71 -1.52 -9.21
CA ASN A 32 0.86 -0.55 -10.28
C ASN A 32 -0.51 0.05 -10.50
N LEU A 33 -0.76 1.17 -9.83
CA LEU A 33 -1.97 1.95 -9.97
C LEU A 33 -1.96 2.37 -11.43
N ASN A 34 -2.75 1.67 -12.25
CA ASN A 34 -2.73 1.80 -13.70
C ASN A 34 -2.79 3.29 -14.01
N THR A 35 -1.71 3.87 -14.53
CA THR A 35 -1.54 5.33 -14.57
C THR A 35 -2.68 5.98 -15.35
N ALA A 36 -3.21 5.25 -16.34
CA ALA A 36 -4.44 5.57 -17.06
C ALA A 36 -5.65 5.76 -16.11
N PHE A 37 -5.91 4.82 -15.22
CA PHE A 37 -7.02 4.87 -14.26
C PHE A 37 -6.89 6.03 -13.27
N VAL A 38 -5.66 6.35 -12.84
CA VAL A 38 -5.39 7.49 -11.95
C VAL A 38 -5.63 8.82 -12.66
N CYS A 39 -5.12 8.95 -13.89
CA CYS A 39 -5.31 10.13 -14.71
C CYS A 39 -6.78 10.35 -15.03
N GLU A 40 -7.49 9.29 -15.43
CA GLU A 40 -8.91 9.32 -15.73
C GLU A 40 -9.73 9.70 -14.49
N TYR A 41 -9.50 9.05 -13.35
CA TYR A 41 -10.17 9.40 -12.10
C TYR A 41 -9.88 10.85 -11.66
N LYS A 42 -8.63 11.32 -11.81
CA LYS A 42 -8.25 12.71 -11.48
C LYS A 42 -8.92 13.73 -12.43
N LEU A 43 -9.10 13.39 -13.71
CA LEU A 43 -9.82 14.20 -14.68
C LEU A 43 -11.33 14.21 -14.37
N LEU A 44 -11.94 13.05 -14.15
CA LEU A 44 -13.35 12.91 -13.80
C LEU A 44 -13.71 13.66 -12.51
N LYS A 45 -12.82 13.62 -11.51
CA LYS A 45 -12.96 14.39 -10.27
C LYS A 45 -12.84 15.91 -10.51
N LYS A 46 -11.92 16.36 -11.37
CA LYS A 46 -11.83 17.78 -11.77
C LYS A 46 -13.08 18.26 -12.49
N LEU A 47 -13.73 17.38 -13.26
CA LEU A 47 -14.96 17.65 -13.99
C LEU A 47 -16.22 17.54 -13.11
N LYS A 48 -16.08 17.22 -11.81
CA LYS A 48 -17.19 16.94 -10.88
C LYS A 48 -18.14 15.84 -11.37
N LEU A 49 -17.67 14.94 -12.22
CA LEU A 49 -18.46 13.82 -12.75
C LEU A 49 -18.52 12.61 -11.80
N VAL A 50 -17.80 12.69 -10.69
CA VAL A 50 -17.77 11.69 -9.62
C VAL A 50 -18.16 12.41 -8.33
N GLU A 51 -19.37 12.15 -7.86
CA GLU A 51 -19.84 12.54 -6.52
C GLU A 51 -19.76 11.30 -5.61
N TYR A 52 -19.22 11.48 -4.40
CA TYR A 52 -19.20 10.48 -3.32
C TYR A 52 -20.33 10.78 -2.35
#